data_AF-A0A7N0VB63-F1
#
_entry.id   AF-A0A7N0VB63-F1
#
_cell.length_a   1.000
_cell.length_b   1.000
_cell.length_c   1.000
_cell.angle_alpha   90.00
_cell.angle_beta   90.00
_cell.angle_gamma   90.00
#
_symmetry.space_group_name_H-M   'P 1'
#
loop_
_entity.id
_entity.type
_entity.pdbx_description
1 polymer ?
#
loop_
_entity_poly.entity_id
_entity_poly.type
_entity_poly.pdbx_seq_one_letter_code
_entity_poly.pdbx_strand_id
1 'polypeptide(L)'
;FSNSLLEKPEGDPTRDEIIDSYIKTLAMVVGSEEEARMKIYSVSTKHYFAFGALVSEELSYKIKELPKVRWVLPDSYLDVRNKDYGGEPFINGQAVPYDPKYHEEWVRNNARAQERNKRNDRPRNFDRSRNFERRRENMQNRDVENRGPPPPNMPQSCS
;
A
#
# COMPACT_ATOMS: atom_id res chain seq x y z
N PHE A 1 -21.30 -0.57 2.20
CA PHE A 1 -20.26 -1.30 1.43
C PHE A 1 -19.04 -1.42 2.32
N SER A 2 -18.64 -2.64 2.67
CA SER A 2 -17.47 -2.88 3.51
C SER A 2 -16.66 -4.04 2.96
N ASN A 3 -15.34 -3.96 3.13
CA ASN A 3 -14.41 -5.03 2.87
C ASN A 3 -13.99 -5.65 4.21
N SER A 4 -14.14 -6.97 4.33
CA SER A 4 -13.76 -7.71 5.52
C SER A 4 -12.51 -8.54 5.22
N LEU A 5 -11.42 -8.22 5.91
CA LEU A 5 -10.15 -8.92 5.82
C LEU A 5 -10.09 -9.97 6.92
N LEU A 6 -9.88 -11.22 6.52
CA LEU A 6 -9.78 -12.36 7.41
C LEU A 6 -8.31 -12.73 7.62
N GLU A 7 -8.09 -13.51 8.68
CA GLU A 7 -6.81 -14.17 8.86
C GLU A 7 -6.52 -15.12 7.70
N LYS A 8 -5.22 -15.34 7.44
CA LYS A 8 -4.81 -16.35 6.48
C LYS A 8 -5.36 -17.69 7.00
N PRO A 9 -6.08 -18.47 6.17
CA PRO A 9 -6.62 -19.74 6.60
C PRO A 9 -5.49 -20.70 6.98
N GLU A 10 -5.74 -21.56 7.96
CA GLU A 10 -4.79 -22.56 8.42
C GLU A 10 -4.68 -23.71 7.41
N GLY A 11 -3.45 -24.21 7.21
CA GLY A 11 -3.17 -25.28 6.24
C GLY A 11 -3.21 -24.79 4.79
N ASP A 12 -3.60 -25.70 3.89
CA ASP A 12 -3.73 -25.46 2.44
C ASP A 12 -5.17 -25.76 1.97
N PRO A 13 -6.17 -24.99 2.44
CA PRO A 13 -7.54 -25.20 2.01
C PRO A 13 -7.73 -24.83 0.55
N THR A 14 -8.70 -25.49 -0.06
CA THR A 14 -9.15 -25.20 -1.41
C THR A 14 -9.79 -23.83 -1.49
N ARG A 15 -9.83 -23.28 -2.70
CA ARG A 15 -10.50 -22.02 -3.00
C ARG A 15 -11.96 -22.01 -2.52
N ASP A 16 -12.67 -23.11 -2.72
CA ASP A 16 -14.08 -23.21 -2.37
C ASP A 16 -14.30 -23.28 -0.86
N GLU A 17 -13.42 -23.96 -0.11
CA GLU A 17 -13.47 -23.96 1.36
C GLU A 17 -13.21 -22.57 1.95
N ILE A 18 -12.29 -21.80 1.34
CA ILE A 18 -12.04 -20.42 1.75
C ILE A 18 -13.30 -19.57 1.50
N ILE A 19 -13.90 -19.67 0.32
CA ILE A 19 -15.13 -18.93 -0.03
C ILE A 19 -16.28 -19.33 0.90
N ASP A 20 -16.44 -20.62 1.17
CA ASP A 20 -17.44 -21.14 2.09
C ASP A 20 -17.27 -20.57 3.50
N SER A 21 -16.02 -20.42 3.96
CA SER A 21 -15.74 -19.76 5.24
C SER A 21 -16.18 -18.29 5.28
N TYR A 22 -16.07 -17.56 4.16
CA TYR A 22 -16.51 -16.17 4.06
C TYR A 22 -18.04 -16.06 4.15
N ILE A 23 -18.73 -16.95 3.43
CA ILE A 23 -20.19 -17.03 3.44
C ILE A 23 -20.68 -17.34 4.85
N LYS A 24 -20.11 -18.35 5.51
CA LYS A 24 -20.44 -18.70 6.90
C LYS A 24 -20.17 -17.57 7.88
N THR A 25 -19.05 -16.87 7.72
CA THR A 25 -18.71 -15.71 8.56
C THR A 25 -19.76 -14.61 8.43
N LEU A 26 -20.15 -14.26 7.20
CA LEU A 26 -21.18 -13.24 6.99
C LEU A 26 -22.57 -13.71 7.43
N ALA A 27 -22.90 -14.99 7.23
CA ALA A 27 -24.16 -15.61 7.63
C ALA A 27 -24.41 -15.51 9.14
N MET A 28 -23.38 -15.55 9.98
CA MET A 28 -23.51 -15.34 11.43
C MET A 28 -24.11 -13.97 11.79
N VAL A 29 -23.99 -12.97 10.91
CA VAL A 29 -24.46 -11.60 11.15
C VAL A 29 -25.74 -11.29 10.37
N VAL A 30 -25.86 -11.80 9.14
CA VAL A 30 -27.04 -11.54 8.29
C VAL A 30 -28.15 -12.57 8.50
N GLY A 31 -27.87 -13.71 9.12
CA GLY A 31 -28.86 -14.70 9.54
C GLY A 31 -28.97 -15.94 8.66
N SER A 32 -28.47 -15.92 7.42
CA SER A 32 -28.47 -17.09 6.52
C SER A 32 -27.30 -17.08 5.52
N GLU A 33 -26.94 -18.26 5.01
CA GLU A 33 -25.91 -18.38 3.97
C GLU A 33 -26.41 -17.87 2.62
N GLU A 34 -27.69 -18.05 2.33
CA GLU A 34 -28.33 -17.58 1.11
C GLU A 34 -28.28 -16.05 1.02
N GLU A 35 -28.61 -15.36 2.11
CA GLU A 35 -28.50 -13.90 2.17
C GLU A 35 -27.05 -13.43 2.12
N ALA A 36 -26.14 -14.13 2.79
CA ALA A 36 -24.71 -13.84 2.73
C ALA A 36 -24.16 -13.94 1.30
N ARG A 37 -24.52 -15.00 0.57
CA ARG A 37 -24.13 -15.21 -0.84
C ARG A 37 -24.58 -14.08 -1.76
N MET A 38 -25.75 -13.52 -1.51
CA MET A 38 -26.30 -12.42 -2.32
C MET A 38 -25.69 -11.06 -1.95
N LYS A 39 -25.18 -10.91 -0.72
CA LYS A 39 -24.52 -9.68 -0.26
C LYS A 39 -23.05 -9.60 -0.65
N ILE A 40 -22.38 -10.73 -0.81
CA ILE A 40 -20.98 -10.76 -1.26
C ILE A 40 -20.92 -10.42 -2.75
N TYR A 41 -20.04 -9.50 -3.15
CA TYR A 41 -19.82 -9.13 -4.55
C TYR A 41 -18.39 -9.37 -5.03
N SER A 42 -17.44 -9.53 -4.11
CA SER A 42 -16.06 -9.89 -4.45
C SER A 42 -15.43 -10.76 -3.37
N VAL A 43 -14.52 -11.63 -3.78
CA VAL A 43 -13.73 -12.50 -2.89
C VAL A 43 -12.27 -12.50 -3.31
N SER A 44 -11.35 -12.72 -2.38
CA SER A 44 -9.95 -12.95 -2.68
C SER A 44 -9.43 -14.11 -1.87
N THR A 45 -8.81 -15.08 -2.54
CA THR A 45 -8.43 -16.36 -1.95
C THR A 45 -6.92 -16.69 -2.06
N LYS A 46 -6.12 -15.78 -2.63
CA LYS A 46 -4.68 -16.01 -2.90
C LYS A 46 -3.76 -14.96 -2.28
N HIS A 47 -3.88 -13.72 -2.73
CA HIS A 47 -2.89 -12.66 -2.43
C HIS A 47 -3.15 -12.00 -1.08
N TYR A 48 -4.43 -11.87 -0.77
CA TYR A 48 -5.00 -11.50 0.52
C TYR A 48 -6.29 -12.31 0.69
N PHE A 49 -6.73 -12.46 1.94
CA PHE A 49 -7.91 -13.26 2.28
C PHE A 49 -9.01 -12.32 2.75
N ALA A 50 -9.97 -12.07 1.87
CA ALA A 50 -11.01 -11.07 2.11
C ALA A 50 -12.24 -11.27 1.24
N PHE A 51 -13.35 -10.67 1.66
CA PHE A 51 -14.54 -10.54 0.85
C PHE A 51 -15.13 -9.13 0.96
N GLY A 52 -15.66 -8.63 -0.14
CA GLY A 52 -16.47 -7.41 -0.21
C GLY A 52 -17.94 -7.75 -0.05
N ALA A 53 -18.64 -7.06 0.84
CA ALA A 53 -20.07 -7.27 1.09
C ALA A 53 -20.90 -5.99 1.18
N LEU A 54 -22.15 -6.10 0.72
CA LEU A 54 -23.19 -5.09 0.81
C LEU A 54 -23.88 -5.16 2.16
N VAL A 55 -23.28 -4.53 3.16
CA VAL A 55 -23.84 -4.43 4.51
C VAL A 55 -23.94 -2.98 4.97
N SER A 56 -24.86 -2.74 5.92
CA SER A 56 -24.97 -1.47 6.64
C SER A 56 -23.79 -1.31 7.59
N GLU A 57 -23.56 -0.06 8.03
CA GLU A 57 -22.52 0.24 8.99
C GLU A 57 -22.72 -0.52 10.31
N GLU A 58 -23.95 -0.63 10.79
CA GLU A 58 -24.28 -1.40 12.00
C GLU A 58 -23.84 -2.87 11.91
N LEU A 59 -24.12 -3.53 10.79
CA LEU A 59 -23.71 -4.93 10.59
C LEU A 59 -22.18 -5.04 10.45
N SER A 60 -21.52 -4.02 9.89
CA SER A 60 -20.05 -4.00 9.77
C SER A 60 -19.36 -4.03 11.15
N TYR A 61 -19.94 -3.38 12.17
CA TYR A 61 -19.45 -3.46 13.54
C TYR A 61 -19.61 -4.87 14.13
N LYS A 62 -20.74 -5.53 13.89
CA LYS A 62 -20.95 -6.93 14.34
C LYS A 62 -19.96 -7.90 13.67
N ILE A 63 -19.66 -7.70 12.39
CA ILE A 63 -18.66 -8.51 11.67
C ILE A 63 -17.27 -8.36 12.30
N LYS A 64 -16.91 -7.13 12.73
CA LYS A 64 -15.62 -6.85 13.36
C LYS A 64 -15.41 -7.60 14.68
N GLU A 65 -16.49 -7.98 15.37
CA GLU A 65 -16.43 -8.72 16.63
C GLU A 65 -16.25 -10.24 16.45
N LEU A 66 -16.28 -10.75 15.22
CA LEU A 66 -16.18 -12.19 14.95
C LEU A 66 -14.74 -12.71 15.06
N PRO A 67 -14.52 -13.93 15.60
CA PRO A 67 -13.21 -14.47 15.97
C PRO A 67 -12.24 -14.81 14.82
N LYS A 68 -12.56 -14.46 13.57
CA LYS A 68 -11.70 -14.69 12.38
C LYS A 68 -11.53 -13.43 11.53
N VAL A 69 -12.21 -12.35 11.91
CA VAL A 69 -12.19 -11.10 11.19
C VAL A 69 -11.08 -10.24 11.78
N ARG A 70 -10.06 -9.98 10.97
CA ARG A 70 -8.91 -9.19 11.39
C ARG A 70 -9.18 -7.70 11.25
N TRP A 71 -9.81 -7.31 10.15
CA TRP A 71 -10.17 -5.92 9.88
C TRP A 71 -11.49 -5.83 9.13
N VAL A 72 -12.25 -4.78 9.42
CA VAL A 72 -13.38 -4.35 8.60
C VAL A 72 -13.09 -2.93 8.16
N LEU A 73 -13.05 -2.70 6.86
CA LEU A 73 -12.72 -1.42 6.26
C LEU A 73 -13.89 -0.93 5.40
N PRO A 74 -14.17 0.39 5.37
CA PRO A 74 -14.99 0.97 4.32
C PRO A 74 -14.39 0.62 2.98
N ASP A 75 -15.22 0.13 2.05
CA ASP A 75 -14.67 -0.30 0.77
C ASP A 75 -14.24 0.89 -0.10
N SER A 76 -13.19 0.70 -0.88
CA SER A 76 -12.66 1.72 -1.78
C SER A 76 -12.11 1.08 -3.05
N TYR A 77 -12.14 1.82 -4.15
CA TYR A 77 -11.59 1.32 -5.41
C TYR A 77 -10.08 1.11 -5.30
N LEU A 78 -9.63 -0.11 -5.59
CA LEU A 78 -8.22 -0.43 -5.77
C LEU A 78 -7.67 0.23 -7.04
N ASP A 79 -8.49 0.27 -8.10
CA ASP A 79 -8.25 1.07 -9.30
C ASP A 79 -9.39 2.08 -9.48
N VAL A 80 -9.12 3.33 -9.07
CA VAL A 80 -10.08 4.44 -9.17
C VAL A 80 -10.48 4.72 -10.61
N ARG A 81 -9.58 4.52 -11.58
CA ARG A 81 -9.84 4.85 -13.00
C ARG A 81 -10.84 3.88 -13.60
N ASN A 82 -10.66 2.59 -13.31
CA ASN A 82 -11.51 1.53 -13.83
C ASN A 82 -12.68 1.18 -12.89
N LYS A 83 -12.76 1.84 -11.72
CA LYS A 83 -13.74 1.56 -10.66
C LYS A 83 -13.72 0.10 -10.23
N ASP A 84 -12.51 -0.46 -10.12
CA ASP A 84 -12.30 -1.84 -9.72
C ASP A 84 -12.02 -1.89 -8.21
N TYR A 85 -12.79 -2.70 -7.49
CA TYR A 85 -12.59 -2.97 -6.07
C TYR A 85 -11.49 -4.00 -5.82
N GLY A 86 -11.06 -4.71 -6.87
CA GLY A 86 -10.12 -5.81 -6.80
C GLY A 86 -10.73 -7.11 -6.29
N GLY A 87 -9.98 -8.19 -6.46
CA GLY A 87 -10.47 -9.53 -6.14
C GLY A 87 -11.40 -10.08 -7.23
N GLU A 88 -11.79 -11.31 -7.01
CA GLU A 88 -12.57 -12.12 -7.94
C GLU A 88 -14.05 -11.74 -7.81
N PRO A 89 -14.74 -11.40 -8.91
CA PRO A 89 -16.18 -11.15 -8.90
C PRO A 89 -16.96 -12.34 -8.32
N PHE A 90 -17.90 -12.04 -7.42
CA PHE A 90 -18.81 -12.99 -6.83
C PHE A 90 -20.23 -12.67 -7.29
N ILE A 91 -20.76 -13.49 -8.19
CA ILE A 91 -21.99 -13.20 -8.93
C ILE A 91 -22.98 -14.33 -8.67
N ASN A 92 -24.20 -13.98 -8.23
CA ASN A 92 -25.27 -14.94 -7.95
C ASN A 92 -24.85 -16.07 -7.01
N GLY A 93 -24.08 -15.74 -5.97
CA GLY A 93 -23.64 -16.74 -4.98
C GLY A 93 -22.46 -17.61 -5.41
N GLN A 94 -21.81 -17.32 -6.53
CA GLN A 94 -20.66 -18.07 -7.03
C GLN A 94 -19.52 -17.14 -7.45
N ALA A 95 -18.29 -17.57 -7.15
CA ALA A 95 -17.09 -16.88 -7.62
C ALA A 95 -16.81 -17.29 -9.08
N VAL A 96 -16.56 -16.31 -9.95
CA VAL A 96 -16.12 -16.58 -11.32
C VAL A 96 -14.80 -17.38 -11.32
N PRO A 97 -14.45 -18.15 -12.36
CA PRO A 97 -13.17 -18.85 -12.40
C PRO A 97 -11.98 -17.91 -12.14
N TYR A 98 -11.01 -18.39 -11.38
CA TYR A 98 -9.84 -17.59 -11.02
C TYR A 98 -9.07 -17.15 -12.27
N ASP A 99 -8.81 -15.86 -12.36
CA ASP A 99 -7.99 -15.23 -13.38
C ASP A 99 -7.02 -14.23 -12.69
N PRO A 100 -5.70 -14.31 -12.93
CA PRO A 100 -4.73 -13.41 -12.32
C PRO A 100 -5.04 -11.91 -12.49
N LYS A 101 -5.77 -11.53 -13.54
CA LYS A 101 -6.15 -10.12 -13.79
C LYS A 101 -6.83 -9.45 -12.61
N TYR A 102 -7.59 -10.22 -11.81
CA TYR A 102 -8.33 -9.74 -10.65
C TYR A 102 -7.45 -9.26 -9.49
N HIS A 103 -6.16 -9.59 -9.52
CA HIS A 103 -5.18 -9.20 -8.51
C HIS A 103 -4.00 -8.40 -9.08
N GLU A 104 -3.96 -8.12 -10.38
CA GLU A 104 -2.84 -7.43 -11.03
C GLU A 104 -2.52 -6.08 -10.38
N GLU A 105 -3.53 -5.26 -10.11
CA GLU A 105 -3.33 -3.95 -9.51
C GLU A 105 -2.86 -4.06 -8.06
N TRP A 106 -3.33 -5.08 -7.33
CA TRP A 106 -2.83 -5.38 -5.98
C TRP A 106 -1.36 -5.76 -6.02
N VAL A 107 -0.96 -6.66 -6.94
CA VAL A 107 0.43 -7.09 -7.12
C VAL A 107 1.32 -5.90 -7.44
N ARG A 108 0.89 -5.04 -8.36
CA ARG A 108 1.62 -3.84 -8.78
C ARG A 108 1.79 -2.85 -7.63
N ASN A 109 0.74 -2.58 -6.86
CA ASN A 109 0.78 -1.65 -5.74
C ASN A 109 1.62 -2.19 -4.58
N ASN A 110 1.52 -3.48 -4.29
CA ASN A 110 2.37 -4.13 -3.28
C ASN A 110 3.85 -4.11 -3.68
N ALA A 111 4.17 -4.39 -4.95
CA ALA A 111 5.55 -4.32 -5.46
C ALA A 111 6.13 -2.89 -5.33
N ARG A 112 5.35 -1.86 -5.68
CA ARG A 112 5.75 -0.45 -5.52
C ARG A 112 5.97 -0.07 -4.06
N ALA A 113 5.10 -0.53 -3.16
CA ALA A 113 5.22 -0.28 -1.72
C ALA A 113 6.50 -0.93 -1.16
N GLN A 114 6.78 -2.18 -1.54
CA GLN A 114 8.01 -2.87 -1.16
C GLN A 114 9.26 -2.18 -1.69
N GLU A 115 9.24 -1.66 -2.92
CA GLU A 115 10.37 -0.90 -3.48
C GLU A 115 10.63 0.39 -2.69
N ARG A 116 9.58 1.12 -2.29
CA ARG A 116 9.71 2.31 -1.45
C ARG A 116 10.31 1.99 -0.09
N ASN A 117 9.91 0.88 0.54
CA ASN A 117 10.49 0.45 1.80
C ASN A 117 11.99 0.14 1.65
N LYS A 118 12.40 -0.58 0.60
CA LYS A 118 13.82 -0.86 0.32
C LYS A 118 14.66 0.41 0.09
N ARG A 119 14.08 1.46 -0.48
CA ARG A 119 14.77 2.75 -0.66
C ARG A 119 14.96 3.50 0.65
N ASN A 120 14.09 3.31 1.64
CA ASN A 120 14.23 3.90 2.97
C ASN A 120 15.30 3.21 3.83
N ASP A 121 15.60 1.93 3.57
CA ASP A 121 16.70 1.19 4.21
C ASP A 121 18.08 1.49 3.60
N ARG A 122 18.14 2.28 2.52
CA ARG A 122 19.42 2.78 2.01
C ARG A 122 19.97 3.73 3.08
N PRO A 123 21.14 3.45 3.71
CA PRO A 123 21.69 4.34 4.72
C PRO A 123 21.72 5.74 4.12
N ARG A 124 20.98 6.64 4.78
CA ARG A 124 20.79 8.03 4.35
C ARG A 124 22.16 8.66 4.27
N ASN A 125 22.71 8.61 3.06
CA ASN A 125 24.03 9.06 2.63
C ASN A 125 24.71 9.96 3.68
N PHE A 126 25.55 9.37 4.54
CA PHE A 126 26.45 10.13 5.43
C PHE A 126 27.42 11.01 4.61
N ASP A 127 27.48 10.78 3.29
CA ASP A 127 28.16 11.58 2.27
C ASP A 127 27.42 12.88 1.88
N ARG A 128 26.35 13.29 2.59
CA ARG A 128 25.84 14.68 2.50
C ARG A 128 26.85 15.70 3.05
N SER A 129 27.74 15.27 3.95
CA SER A 129 28.85 16.09 4.46
C SER A 129 29.84 16.44 3.35
N ARG A 130 30.28 15.49 2.52
CA ARG A 130 31.22 15.76 1.42
C ARG A 130 30.67 16.67 0.35
N ASN A 131 29.36 16.62 0.06
CA ASN A 131 28.77 17.52 -0.94
C ASN A 131 28.55 18.93 -0.36
N PHE A 132 28.37 19.07 0.97
CA PHE A 132 28.35 20.37 1.63
C PHE A 132 29.75 20.99 1.70
N GLU A 133 30.77 20.19 2.01
CA GLU A 133 32.19 20.60 2.01
C GLU A 133 32.65 21.03 0.61
N ARG A 134 32.41 20.20 -0.42
CA ARG A 134 32.74 20.56 -1.82
C ARG A 134 31.99 21.77 -2.33
N ARG A 135 30.73 21.95 -1.93
CA ARG A 135 29.95 23.14 -2.32
C ARG A 135 30.44 24.41 -1.61
N ARG A 136 30.93 24.28 -0.36
CA ARG A 136 31.55 25.37 0.40
C ARG A 136 32.94 25.72 -0.13
N GLU A 137 33.77 24.74 -0.46
CA GLU A 137 35.06 24.94 -1.15
C GLU A 137 34.86 25.59 -2.52
N ASN A 138 33.89 25.15 -3.32
CA ASN A 138 33.61 25.78 -4.63
C ASN A 138 33.06 27.21 -4.51
N MET A 139 32.38 27.57 -3.41
CA MET A 139 32.00 28.97 -3.14
C MET A 139 33.21 29.79 -2.67
N GLN A 140 34.01 29.27 -1.73
CA GLN A 140 35.22 29.95 -1.26
C GLN A 140 36.27 30.18 -2.36
N ASN A 141 36.49 29.20 -3.25
CA ASN A 141 37.42 29.37 -4.36
C ASN A 141 36.97 30.45 -5.35
N ARG A 142 35.67 30.64 -5.57
CA ARG A 142 35.15 31.75 -6.37
C ARG A 142 35.36 33.12 -5.71
N ASP A 143 35.27 33.19 -4.39
CA ASP A 143 35.51 34.45 -3.66
C ASP A 143 37.00 34.82 -3.60
N VAL A 144 37.90 33.81 -3.62
CA VAL A 144 39.35 34.03 -3.66
C VAL A 144 39.82 34.46 -5.05
N GLU A 145 39.27 33.87 -6.11
CA GLU A 145 39.63 34.21 -7.51
C GLU A 145 39.15 35.61 -7.93
N ASN A 146 38.17 36.18 -7.23
CA ASN A 146 37.66 37.54 -7.48
C ASN A 146 38.34 38.64 -6.62
N ARG A 147 39.25 38.28 -5.71
CA ARG A 147 40.09 39.25 -4.99
C ARG A 147 41.44 39.35 -5.70
N GLY A 148 41.54 40.34 -6.59
CA GLY A 148 42.79 40.66 -7.29
C GLY A 148 43.98 40.85 -6.33
N PRO A 149 45.22 40.68 -6.84
CA PRO A 149 46.43 40.70 -6.02
C PRO A 149 46.58 42.04 -5.26
N PRO A 150 47.10 42.02 -4.01
CA PRO A 150 47.32 43.24 -3.26
C PRO A 150 48.37 44.13 -3.96
N PRO A 151 48.21 45.47 -3.94
CA PRO A 151 49.12 46.37 -4.62
C PRO A 151 50.54 46.33 -4.00
N PRO A 152 51.60 46.45 -4.81
CA PRO A 152 52.97 46.38 -4.33
C PRO A 152 53.36 47.62 -3.52
N ASN A 153 54.07 47.36 -2.42
CA ASN A 153 54.57 48.33 -1.46
C ASN A 153 55.71 49.16 -2.09
N MET A 154 55.52 50.47 -2.30
CA MET A 154 56.57 51.37 -2.81
C MET A 154 57.35 52.00 -1.64
N PRO A 155 58.69 51.99 -1.67
CA PRO A 155 59.50 52.59 -0.61
C PRO A 155 59.55 54.12 -0.75
N GLN A 156 59.60 54.80 0.40
CA GLN A 156 59.74 56.24 0.52
C GLN A 156 61.09 56.71 -0.03
N SER A 157 61.09 57.79 -0.83
CA SER A 157 62.30 58.57 -1.11
C SER A 157 62.01 60.07 -1.00
N CYS A 158 62.81 60.71 -0.17
CA CYS A 158 62.90 62.13 0.08
C CYS A 158 63.22 62.96 -1.18
N SER A 159 62.68 64.17 -1.24
CA SER A 159 63.43 65.44 -1.30
C SER A 159 62.46 66.63 -1.31
#